data_AF-A0A1H7CNF8-F1
#
_entry.id   AF-A0A1H7CNF8-F1
#
_cell.length_a   1.000
_cell.length_b   1.000
_cell.length_c   1.000
_cell.angle_alpha   90.00
_cell.angle_beta   90.00
_cell.angle_gamma   90.00
#
_symmetry.space_group_name_H-M   'P 1'
#
loop_
_entity.id
_entity.type
_entity.pdbx_description
1 polymer ?
#
loop_
_entity_poly.entity_id
_entity_poly.type
_entity_poly.pdbx_seq_one_letter_code
_entity_poly.pdbx_strand_id
1 'polypeptide(L)'
;MIGGAASAEVGMPGGPRRGTLSGVKIYADRFPTALRQLLTDLLVVAWVYAAIRGALWLHDLVQKLAVPGQKMEGAGGGLADNLADAGGKVGRVPLVGDELTAPFERAAEAARSLAEAGRDQQELVDQLALALAVGMLIVPLSLVLFGWLPLRVRWMRRAGSAAALAAAPAGRDLLALRALAGQPLGKLTRIAPDVAEAWRRGDDATVDALAALELRRLGLRDPRR
;
A
#
# COMPACT_ATOMS: atom_id res chain seq x y z
N MET A 1 -59.07 28.40 40.74
CA MET A 1 -57.61 28.67 40.65
C MET A 1 -56.94 27.70 41.61
N ILE A 2 -56.09 26.74 41.26
CA ILE A 2 -55.23 26.52 40.09
C ILE A 2 -55.17 25.00 39.86
N GLY A 3 -55.33 24.56 38.61
CA GLY A 3 -55.23 23.16 38.21
C GLY A 3 -53.78 22.70 38.07
N GLY A 4 -53.52 21.46 38.50
CA GLY A 4 -52.29 20.74 38.21
C GLY A 4 -52.38 20.06 36.84
N ALA A 5 -51.27 20.09 36.10
CA ALA A 5 -50.97 19.17 35.01
C ALA A 5 -49.45 19.08 34.88
N ALA A 6 -48.89 17.96 35.31
CA ALA A 6 -47.54 17.52 34.96
C ALA A 6 -47.60 16.89 33.56
N SER A 7 -46.88 17.46 32.60
CA SER A 7 -46.64 16.83 31.30
C SER A 7 -45.16 16.50 31.18
N ALA A 8 -44.89 15.19 31.12
CA ALA A 8 -43.59 14.61 30.85
C ALA A 8 -43.22 14.82 29.38
N GLU A 9 -42.08 15.47 29.13
CA GLU A 9 -41.45 15.49 27.81
C GLU A 9 -40.39 14.39 27.75
N VAL A 10 -40.75 13.28 27.09
CA VAL A 10 -39.83 12.21 26.71
C VAL A 10 -39.05 12.68 25.48
N GLY A 11 -37.84 13.19 25.72
CA GLY A 11 -36.89 13.55 24.67
C GLY A 11 -36.20 12.32 24.08
N MET A 12 -36.43 12.09 22.79
CA MET A 12 -35.86 11.02 21.96
C MET A 12 -34.32 11.00 21.93
N PRO A 13 -33.64 9.83 22.00
CA PRO A 13 -32.19 9.76 21.80
C PRO A 13 -31.81 9.88 20.32
N GLY A 14 -31.08 10.95 20.00
CA GLY A 14 -30.60 11.23 18.64
C GLY A 14 -29.42 10.37 18.18
N GLY A 15 -29.52 9.91 16.93
CA GLY A 15 -28.45 9.97 15.92
C GLY A 15 -27.39 8.85 15.90
N PRO A 16 -26.98 8.35 14.72
CA PRO A 16 -26.10 7.20 14.58
C PRO A 16 -24.67 7.53 15.04
N ARG A 17 -24.20 6.77 16.03
CA ARG A 17 -22.81 6.74 16.47
C ARG A 17 -21.90 6.38 15.29
N ARG A 18 -21.22 7.37 14.71
CA ARG A 18 -20.16 7.13 13.72
C ARG A 18 -19.08 6.27 14.38
N GLY A 19 -18.89 5.07 13.83
CA GLY A 19 -18.09 3.99 14.38
C GLY A 19 -16.71 4.44 14.84
N THR A 20 -16.55 4.54 16.16
CA THR A 20 -15.26 4.66 16.81
C THR A 20 -14.87 3.24 17.21
N LEU A 21 -14.08 2.56 16.37
CA LEU A 21 -13.40 1.33 16.81
C LEU A 21 -12.32 1.78 17.80
N SER A 22 -12.64 1.67 19.08
CA SER A 22 -11.73 1.79 20.24
C SER A 22 -10.53 2.73 20.06
N GLY A 23 -10.72 4.02 20.38
CA GLY A 23 -9.62 4.95 20.69
C GLY A 23 -8.72 5.44 19.55
N VAL A 24 -8.84 4.93 18.33
CA VAL A 24 -8.02 5.40 17.19
C VAL A 24 -8.87 6.25 16.24
N LYS A 25 -8.60 7.56 16.17
CA LYS A 25 -9.17 8.44 15.14
C LYS A 25 -8.48 8.18 13.79
N ILE A 26 -9.25 7.67 12.83
CA ILE A 26 -8.78 7.36 11.46
C ILE A 26 -8.74 8.62 10.57
N TYR A 27 -9.49 9.68 10.91
CA TYR A 27 -9.61 10.89 10.08
C TYR A 27 -9.64 12.20 10.89
N ALA A 28 -9.17 13.30 10.29
CA ALA A 28 -9.26 14.64 10.88
C ALA A 28 -10.68 15.22 10.77
N ASP A 29 -11.14 15.92 11.81
CA ASP A 29 -12.47 16.55 11.88
C ASP A 29 -12.57 17.88 11.09
N ARG A 30 -11.44 18.45 10.65
CA ARG A 30 -11.36 19.70 9.86
C ARG A 30 -11.01 19.44 8.40
N PHE A 31 -11.86 19.96 7.52
CA PHE A 31 -11.86 19.76 6.06
C PHE A 31 -10.49 19.90 5.36
N PRO A 32 -9.65 20.92 5.60
CA PRO A 32 -8.38 21.06 4.87
C PRO A 32 -7.34 19.99 5.25
N THR A 33 -7.33 19.52 6.50
CA THR A 33 -6.42 18.44 6.94
C THR A 33 -6.92 17.08 6.43
N ALA A 34 -8.23 16.86 6.53
CA ALA A 34 -8.94 15.71 5.98
C ALA A 34 -8.75 15.56 4.46
N LEU A 35 -8.90 16.63 3.69
CA LEU A 35 -8.77 16.58 2.23
C LEU A 35 -7.34 16.25 1.80
N ARG A 36 -6.33 16.88 2.43
CA ARG A 36 -4.92 16.55 2.17
C ARG A 36 -4.61 15.09 2.49
N GLN A 37 -5.18 14.55 3.57
CA GLN A 37 -5.05 13.13 3.90
C GLN A 37 -5.69 12.25 2.83
N LEU A 38 -6.92 12.56 2.39
CA LEU A 38 -7.55 11.82 1.30
C LEU A 38 -6.68 11.79 0.06
N LEU A 39 -6.21 12.95 -0.38
CA LEU A 39 -5.41 13.10 -1.58
C LEU A 39 -4.09 12.36 -1.45
N THR A 40 -3.45 12.39 -0.27
CA THR A 40 -2.20 11.65 -0.04
C THR A 40 -2.46 10.14 -0.08
N ASP A 41 -3.53 9.68 0.55
CA ASP A 41 -3.88 8.25 0.59
C ASP A 41 -4.21 7.75 -0.83
N LEU A 42 -5.00 8.52 -1.59
CA LEU A 42 -5.31 8.23 -2.99
C LEU A 42 -4.06 8.24 -3.87
N LEU A 43 -3.14 9.18 -3.66
CA LEU A 43 -1.87 9.23 -4.37
C LEU A 43 -1.03 7.98 -4.07
N VAL A 44 -0.97 7.54 -2.81
CA VAL A 44 -0.25 6.32 -2.41
C VAL A 44 -0.89 5.09 -3.05
N VAL A 45 -2.22 4.99 -3.05
CA VAL A 45 -2.93 3.89 -3.72
C VAL A 45 -2.66 3.89 -5.22
N ALA A 46 -2.77 5.04 -5.88
CA ALA A 46 -2.49 5.19 -7.30
C ALA A 46 -1.03 4.85 -7.62
N TRP A 47 -0.09 5.25 -6.76
CA TRP A 47 1.33 4.93 -6.87
C TRP A 47 1.59 3.42 -6.77
N VAL A 48 1.04 2.75 -5.76
CA VAL A 48 1.16 1.30 -5.59
C VAL A 48 0.53 0.57 -6.78
N TYR A 49 -0.64 1.00 -7.21
CA TYR A 49 -1.32 0.45 -8.38
C TYR A 49 -0.47 0.59 -9.65
N ALA A 50 0.08 1.78 -9.91
CA ALA A 50 0.95 2.03 -11.05
C ALA A 50 2.22 1.19 -10.99
N ALA A 51 2.82 1.02 -9.81
CA ALA A 51 3.99 0.17 -9.62
C ALA A 51 3.70 -1.30 -9.92
N ILE A 52 2.57 -1.84 -9.43
CA ILE A 52 2.12 -3.20 -9.74
C ILE A 52 1.88 -3.34 -11.25
N ARG A 53 1.22 -2.37 -11.87
CA ARG A 53 0.97 -2.43 -13.31
C ARG A 53 2.26 -2.37 -14.12
N GLY A 54 3.23 -1.57 -13.71
CA GLY A 54 4.56 -1.50 -14.30
C GLY A 54 5.33 -2.81 -14.16
N ALA A 55 5.29 -3.46 -12.99
CA ALA A 55 5.93 -4.74 -12.76
C ALA A 55 5.31 -5.88 -13.60
N LEU A 56 3.98 -5.92 -13.70
CA LEU A 56 3.28 -6.88 -14.57
C LEU A 56 3.63 -6.64 -16.04
N TRP A 57 3.64 -5.38 -16.48
CA TRP A 57 4.04 -5.03 -17.83
C TRP A 57 5.50 -5.42 -18.14
N LEU A 58 6.41 -5.22 -17.18
CA LEU A 58 7.80 -5.65 -17.30
C LEU A 58 7.91 -7.18 -17.39
N HIS A 59 7.18 -7.91 -16.54
CA HIS A 59 7.12 -9.38 -16.59
C HIS A 59 6.68 -9.86 -17.98
N ASP A 60 5.55 -9.35 -18.48
CA ASP A 60 5.01 -9.69 -19.80
C ASP A 60 5.99 -9.33 -20.93
N LEU A 61 6.74 -8.25 -20.78
CA LEU A 61 7.75 -7.84 -21.75
C LEU A 61 8.91 -8.83 -21.80
N VAL A 62 9.40 -9.28 -20.64
CA VAL A 62 10.50 -10.24 -20.53
C VAL A 62 10.05 -11.63 -21.03
N GLN A 63 8.81 -12.05 -20.74
CA GLN A 63 8.23 -13.31 -21.23
C GLN A 63 8.25 -13.44 -22.75
N LYS A 64 8.25 -12.32 -23.51
CA LYS A 64 8.39 -12.38 -24.97
C LYS A 64 9.72 -12.97 -25.43
N LEU A 65 10.75 -12.96 -24.57
CA LEU A 65 12.04 -13.60 -24.82
C LEU A 65 11.96 -15.14 -24.76
N ALA A 66 10.87 -15.71 -24.25
CA ALA A 66 10.63 -17.16 -24.24
C ALA A 66 10.12 -17.68 -25.60
N VAL A 67 9.57 -16.80 -26.46
CA VAL A 67 8.99 -17.19 -27.76
C VAL A 67 9.99 -17.92 -28.68
N PRO A 68 11.27 -17.50 -28.80
CA PRO A 68 12.28 -18.27 -29.52
C PRO A 68 12.49 -19.68 -28.94
N GLY A 69 12.55 -19.81 -27.61
CA GLY A 69 12.69 -21.10 -26.93
C GLY A 69 11.51 -22.03 -27.21
N GLN A 70 10.27 -21.52 -27.18
CA GLN A 70 9.06 -22.27 -27.53
C GLN A 70 9.12 -22.81 -28.97
N LYS A 71 9.58 -21.97 -29.90
CA LYS A 71 9.74 -22.37 -31.31
C LYS A 71 10.84 -23.44 -31.46
N MET A 72 11.94 -23.32 -30.74
CA MET A 72 13.03 -24.31 -30.74
C MET A 72 12.57 -25.64 -30.13
N GLU A 73 11.87 -25.61 -29.00
CA GLU A 73 11.28 -26.79 -28.37
C GLU A 73 10.34 -27.53 -29.32
N GLY A 74 9.39 -26.80 -29.92
CA GLY A 74 8.43 -27.39 -30.85
C GLY A 74 9.09 -27.94 -32.11
N ALA A 75 10.02 -27.19 -32.72
CA ALA A 75 10.71 -27.63 -33.93
C ALA A 75 11.65 -28.82 -33.68
N GLY A 76 12.42 -28.78 -32.59
CA GLY A 76 13.31 -29.88 -32.19
C GLY A 76 12.54 -31.14 -31.83
N GLY A 77 11.44 -31.01 -31.07
CA GLY A 77 10.58 -32.14 -30.70
C GLY A 77 9.94 -32.80 -31.91
N GLY A 78 9.32 -32.00 -32.80
CA GLY A 78 8.73 -32.53 -34.02
C GLY A 78 9.76 -33.14 -34.98
N LEU A 79 10.97 -32.59 -35.06
CA LEU A 79 12.05 -33.18 -35.85
C LEU A 79 12.52 -34.51 -35.25
N ALA A 80 12.69 -34.58 -33.92
CA ALA A 80 13.07 -35.80 -33.22
C ALA A 80 12.05 -36.93 -33.45
N ASP A 81 10.76 -36.61 -33.37
CA ASP A 81 9.68 -37.58 -33.58
C ASP A 81 9.68 -38.11 -35.02
N ASN A 82 9.80 -37.22 -36.02
CA ASN A 82 9.88 -37.61 -37.43
C ASN A 82 11.10 -38.49 -37.74
N LEU A 83 12.26 -38.19 -37.14
CA LEU A 83 13.50 -38.95 -37.33
C LEU A 83 13.41 -40.32 -36.66
N ALA A 84 12.85 -40.40 -35.45
CA ALA A 84 12.60 -41.67 -34.77
C ALA A 84 11.65 -42.57 -35.58
N ASP A 85 10.57 -42.00 -36.12
CA ASP A 85 9.63 -42.71 -37.00
C ASP A 85 10.30 -43.22 -38.29
N ALA A 86 11.18 -42.40 -38.89
CA ALA A 86 11.95 -42.80 -40.07
C ALA A 86 12.91 -43.95 -39.74
N GLY A 87 13.66 -43.86 -38.64
CA GLY A 87 14.53 -44.93 -38.15
C GLY A 87 13.77 -46.23 -37.94
N GLY A 88 12.61 -46.18 -37.27
CA GLY A 88 11.77 -47.36 -37.03
C GLY A 88 11.18 -47.99 -38.29
N LYS A 89 11.00 -47.24 -39.39
CA LYS A 89 10.60 -47.78 -40.69
C LYS A 89 11.77 -48.46 -41.40
N VAL A 90 12.96 -47.86 -41.34
CA VAL A 90 14.17 -48.36 -42.00
C VAL A 90 14.74 -49.58 -41.29
N GLY A 91 14.61 -49.67 -39.96
CA GLY A 91 14.98 -50.85 -39.17
C GLY A 91 14.23 -52.14 -39.54
N ARG A 92 13.18 -52.07 -40.37
CA ARG A 92 12.43 -53.25 -40.85
C ARG A 92 13.08 -53.93 -42.05
N VAL A 93 14.21 -53.44 -42.57
CA VAL A 93 14.93 -54.03 -43.71
C VAL A 93 15.79 -55.23 -43.23
N PRO A 94 15.61 -56.46 -43.76
CA PRO A 94 16.43 -57.61 -43.39
C PRO A 94 17.92 -57.41 -43.70
N LEU A 95 18.80 -58.02 -42.90
CA LEU A 95 20.28 -57.97 -42.97
C LEU A 95 20.97 -56.62 -42.66
N VAL A 96 20.36 -55.46 -42.90
CA VAL A 96 21.01 -54.13 -42.73
C VAL A 96 20.20 -53.11 -41.91
N GLY A 97 19.04 -53.49 -41.37
CA GLY A 97 18.15 -52.58 -40.63
C GLY A 97 18.82 -51.81 -39.49
N ASP A 98 19.69 -52.46 -38.71
CA ASP A 98 20.35 -51.85 -37.55
C ASP A 98 21.37 -50.77 -37.96
N GLU A 99 22.19 -51.04 -38.99
CA GLU A 99 23.18 -50.09 -39.51
C GLU A 99 22.53 -48.86 -40.14
N LEU A 100 21.34 -49.04 -40.73
CA LEU A 100 20.57 -47.96 -41.32
C LEU A 100 19.76 -47.16 -40.30
N THR A 101 19.49 -47.69 -39.11
CA THR A 101 18.70 -47.02 -38.05
C THR A 101 19.54 -46.07 -37.21
N ALA A 102 20.79 -46.44 -36.90
CA ALA A 102 21.67 -45.67 -36.00
C ALA A 102 21.84 -44.17 -36.37
N PRO A 103 21.98 -43.77 -37.66
CA PRO A 103 22.06 -42.35 -38.01
C PRO A 103 20.78 -41.56 -37.68
N PHE A 104 19.61 -42.17 -37.84
CA PHE A 104 18.33 -41.54 -37.53
C PHE A 104 18.12 -41.39 -36.03
N GLU A 105 18.50 -42.39 -35.24
CA GLU A 105 18.45 -42.33 -33.77
C GLU A 105 19.34 -41.20 -33.23
N ARG A 106 20.60 -41.12 -33.70
CA ARG A 106 21.50 -40.02 -33.31
C ARG A 106 20.97 -38.65 -33.69
N ALA A 107 20.38 -38.53 -34.88
CA ALA A 107 19.78 -37.28 -35.33
C ALA A 107 18.53 -36.93 -34.49
N ALA A 108 17.71 -37.92 -34.13
CA ALA A 108 16.57 -37.73 -33.25
C ALA A 108 16.99 -37.28 -31.84
N GLU A 109 18.07 -37.85 -31.29
CA GLU A 109 18.63 -37.46 -30.00
C GLU A 109 19.19 -36.03 -30.04
N ALA A 110 19.92 -35.65 -31.09
CA ALA A 110 20.40 -34.28 -31.26
C ALA A 110 19.23 -33.27 -31.38
N ALA A 111 18.17 -33.63 -32.11
CA ALA A 111 16.96 -32.82 -32.19
C ALA A 111 16.22 -32.71 -30.86
N ARG A 112 16.22 -33.78 -30.04
CA ARG A 112 15.67 -33.78 -28.67
C ARG A 112 16.45 -32.86 -27.74
N SER A 113 17.79 -32.91 -27.79
CA SER A 113 18.65 -32.02 -27.02
C SER A 113 18.42 -30.55 -27.39
N LEU A 114 18.21 -30.24 -28.67
CA LEU A 114 17.84 -28.89 -29.09
C LEU A 114 16.47 -28.48 -28.54
N ALA A 115 15.51 -29.40 -28.48
CA ALA A 115 14.20 -29.13 -27.92
C ALA A 115 14.28 -28.85 -26.40
N GLU A 116 15.07 -29.64 -25.68
CA GLU A 116 15.36 -29.46 -24.25
C GLU A 116 16.03 -28.12 -23.97
N ALA A 117 17.05 -27.74 -24.75
CA ALA A 117 17.68 -26.42 -24.63
C ALA A 117 16.67 -25.28 -24.83
N GLY A 118 15.71 -25.44 -25.75
CA GLY A 118 14.61 -24.50 -25.95
C GLY A 118 13.69 -24.39 -24.74
N ARG A 119 13.46 -25.49 -24.01
CA ARG A 119 12.67 -25.51 -22.78
C ARG A 119 13.43 -24.87 -21.61
N ASP A 120 14.69 -25.24 -21.42
CA ASP A 120 15.54 -24.68 -20.36
C ASP A 120 15.66 -23.16 -20.50
N GLN A 121 15.79 -22.65 -21.73
CA GLN A 121 15.78 -21.23 -22.00
C GLN A 121 14.46 -20.57 -21.57
N GLN A 122 13.31 -21.18 -21.85
CA GLN A 122 12.00 -20.63 -21.43
C GLN A 122 11.91 -20.53 -19.91
N GLU A 123 12.37 -21.57 -19.19
CA GLU A 123 12.38 -21.57 -17.73
C GLU A 123 13.28 -20.48 -17.16
N LEU A 124 14.47 -20.26 -17.74
CA LEU A 124 15.34 -19.16 -17.33
C LEU A 124 14.70 -17.79 -17.58
N VAL A 125 13.99 -17.61 -18.70
CA VAL A 125 13.27 -16.37 -19.00
C VAL A 125 12.14 -16.15 -17.99
N ASP A 126 11.41 -17.20 -17.63
CA ASP A 126 10.32 -17.11 -16.63
C ASP A 126 10.86 -16.69 -15.25
N GLN A 127 11.92 -17.35 -14.78
CA GLN A 127 12.59 -16.99 -13.53
C GLN A 127 13.11 -15.55 -13.54
N LEU A 128 13.72 -15.12 -14.65
CA LEU A 128 14.21 -13.75 -14.81
C LEU A 128 13.06 -12.73 -14.82
N ALA A 129 11.98 -13.01 -15.53
CA ALA A 129 10.80 -12.17 -15.60
C ALA A 129 10.19 -11.96 -14.20
N LEU A 130 10.09 -13.04 -13.41
CA LEU A 130 9.62 -12.99 -12.04
C LEU A 130 10.56 -12.18 -11.14
N ALA A 131 11.87 -12.48 -11.18
CA ALA A 131 12.87 -11.82 -10.35
C ALA A 131 12.91 -10.31 -10.60
N LEU A 132 12.87 -9.88 -11.86
CA LEU A 132 12.86 -8.47 -12.24
C LEU A 132 11.57 -7.77 -11.81
N ALA A 133 10.41 -8.39 -12.01
CA ALA A 133 9.13 -7.83 -11.60
C ALA A 133 9.04 -7.65 -10.07
N VAL A 134 9.47 -8.65 -9.31
CA VAL A 134 9.54 -8.58 -7.85
C VAL A 134 10.54 -7.51 -7.41
N GLY A 135 11.74 -7.50 -7.98
CA GLY A 135 12.77 -6.49 -7.70
C GLY A 135 12.28 -5.06 -7.95
N MET A 136 11.55 -4.85 -9.04
CA MET A 136 10.93 -3.57 -9.39
C MET A 136 9.88 -3.12 -8.37
N LEU A 137 9.16 -4.04 -7.72
CA LEU A 137 8.18 -3.74 -6.67
C LEU A 137 8.80 -3.40 -5.32
N ILE A 138 9.98 -3.94 -5.01
CA ILE A 138 10.63 -3.71 -3.70
C ILE A 138 10.84 -2.22 -3.44
N VAL A 139 11.34 -1.47 -4.41
CA VAL A 139 11.66 -0.04 -4.26
C VAL A 139 10.41 0.81 -3.95
N PRO A 140 9.34 0.82 -4.79
CA PRO A 140 8.17 1.63 -4.53
C PRO A 140 7.42 1.19 -3.27
N LEU A 141 7.35 -0.11 -2.97
CA LEU A 141 6.73 -0.59 -1.74
C LEU A 141 7.53 -0.20 -0.49
N SER A 142 8.86 -0.23 -0.56
CA SER A 142 9.73 0.22 0.53
C SER A 142 9.55 1.71 0.82
N LEU A 143 9.42 2.55 -0.20
CA LEU A 143 9.14 3.98 -0.03
C LEU A 143 7.81 4.22 0.72
N VAL A 144 6.77 3.44 0.40
CA VAL A 144 5.48 3.53 1.11
C VAL A 144 5.61 3.01 2.54
N LEU A 145 6.25 1.85 2.71
CA LEU A 145 6.38 1.16 4.00
C LEU A 145 7.23 1.93 5.01
N PHE A 146 8.38 2.46 4.57
CA PHE A 146 9.34 3.13 5.45
C PHE A 146 9.23 4.66 5.41
N GLY A 147 8.71 5.25 4.34
CA GLY A 147 8.52 6.69 4.23
C GLY A 147 7.16 7.15 4.73
N TRP A 148 6.09 6.63 4.12
CA TRP A 148 4.74 7.15 4.34
C TRP A 148 4.05 6.54 5.57
N LEU A 149 4.10 5.21 5.72
CA LEU A 149 3.38 4.49 6.77
C LEU A 149 3.77 4.91 8.20
N PRO A 150 5.06 5.09 8.58
CA PRO A 150 5.41 5.46 9.94
C PRO A 150 4.97 6.90 10.26
N LEU A 151 5.04 7.80 9.27
CA LEU A 151 4.54 9.17 9.41
C LEU A 151 3.02 9.17 9.62
N ARG A 152 2.27 8.34 8.87
CA ARG A 152 0.83 8.18 9.02
C ARG A 152 0.46 7.63 10.39
N VAL A 153 1.09 6.54 10.82
CA VAL A 153 0.86 5.93 12.14
C VAL A 153 1.20 6.91 13.26
N ARG A 154 2.32 7.65 13.15
CA ARG A 154 2.71 8.64 14.16
C ARG A 154 1.69 9.79 14.25
N TRP A 155 1.14 10.23 13.13
CA TRP A 155 0.06 11.21 13.12
C TRP A 155 -1.22 10.65 13.78
N MET A 156 -1.65 9.43 13.41
CA MET A 156 -2.83 8.78 14.00
C MET A 156 -2.71 8.64 15.52
N ARG A 157 -1.54 8.21 16.02
CA ARG A 157 -1.27 8.10 17.47
C ARG A 157 -1.36 9.46 18.18
N ARG A 158 -0.81 10.52 17.58
CA ARG A 158 -0.88 11.89 18.13
C ARG A 158 -2.29 12.46 18.10
N ALA A 159 -3.03 12.22 17.01
CA ALA A 159 -4.42 12.65 16.91
C ALA A 159 -5.31 11.91 17.92
N GLY A 160 -5.11 10.60 18.09
CA GLY A 160 -5.80 9.80 19.11
C GLY A 160 -5.50 10.28 20.53
N SER A 161 -4.23 10.50 20.88
CA SER A 161 -3.88 10.98 22.22
C SER A 161 -4.40 12.39 22.52
N ALA A 162 -4.37 13.30 21.54
CA ALA A 162 -4.94 14.63 21.70
C ALA A 162 -6.47 14.61 21.81
N ALA A 163 -7.15 13.71 21.09
CA ALA A 163 -8.59 13.53 21.21
C ALA A 163 -8.99 12.96 22.57
N ALA A 164 -8.25 11.97 23.08
CA ALA A 164 -8.46 11.42 24.42
C ALA A 164 -8.21 12.48 25.50
N LEU A 165 -7.15 13.28 25.33
CA LEU A 165 -6.81 14.36 26.25
C LEU A 165 -7.89 15.45 26.23
N ALA A 166 -8.43 15.83 25.07
CA ALA A 166 -9.48 16.84 24.98
C ALA A 166 -10.75 16.50 25.79
N ALA A 167 -11.01 15.20 26.00
CA ALA A 167 -12.13 14.68 26.79
C ALA A 167 -11.81 14.52 28.29
N ALA A 168 -10.54 14.70 28.71
CA ALA A 168 -10.12 14.53 30.09
C ALA A 168 -10.28 15.84 30.90
N PRO A 169 -10.57 15.78 32.22
CA PRO A 169 -10.79 16.95 33.08
C PRO A 169 -9.64 17.97 33.09
N ALA A 170 -8.38 17.51 33.12
CA ALA A 170 -7.17 18.35 33.06
C ALA A 170 -6.59 18.49 31.63
N GLY A 171 -7.33 18.05 30.62
CA GLY A 171 -6.85 17.95 29.26
C GLY A 171 -6.65 19.29 28.56
N ARG A 172 -7.45 20.29 28.95
CA ARG A 172 -7.36 21.68 28.48
C ARG A 172 -5.95 22.24 28.67
N ASP A 173 -5.47 22.19 29.89
CA ASP A 173 -4.21 22.86 30.27
C ASP A 173 -3.01 22.13 29.68
N LEU A 174 -3.06 20.80 29.61
CA LEU A 174 -2.03 19.99 28.97
C LEU A 174 -1.96 20.22 27.45
N LEU A 175 -3.10 20.43 26.78
CA LEU A 175 -3.14 20.78 25.35
C LEU A 175 -2.57 22.18 25.12
N ALA A 176 -2.91 23.14 25.97
CA ALA A 176 -2.39 24.49 25.86
C ALA A 176 -0.89 24.60 26.19
N LEU A 177 -0.40 23.85 27.18
CA LEU A 177 1.04 23.70 27.45
C LEU A 177 1.77 23.10 26.24
N ARG A 178 1.20 22.08 25.61
CA ARG A 178 1.76 21.49 24.38
C ARG A 178 1.74 22.47 23.21
N ALA A 179 0.73 23.33 23.10
CA ALA A 179 0.73 24.42 22.13
C ALA A 179 1.90 25.39 22.37
N LEU A 180 2.11 25.83 23.60
CA LEU A 180 3.24 26.72 23.95
C LEU A 180 4.60 26.11 23.62
N ALA A 181 4.78 24.82 23.91
CA ALA A 181 6.04 24.12 23.67
C ALA A 181 6.30 23.78 22.18
N GLY A 182 5.26 23.71 21.35
CA GLY A 182 5.35 23.06 20.04
C GLY A 182 4.80 23.85 18.85
N GLN A 183 4.20 25.03 19.06
CA GLN A 183 3.63 25.86 17.99
C GLN A 183 4.62 26.95 17.53
N PRO A 184 4.58 27.33 16.25
CA PRO A 184 5.39 28.43 15.74
C PRO A 184 5.05 29.76 16.44
N LEU A 185 6.08 30.56 16.77
CA LEU A 185 5.94 31.84 17.47
C LEU A 185 4.92 32.78 16.82
N GLY A 186 4.91 32.87 15.49
CA GLY A 186 3.97 33.74 14.76
C GLY A 186 2.49 33.33 14.88
N LYS A 187 2.19 32.10 15.32
CA LYS A 187 0.81 31.68 15.65
C LYS A 187 0.44 31.99 17.10
N LEU A 188 1.42 31.95 18.00
CA LEU A 188 1.25 32.27 19.42
C LEU A 188 1.01 33.76 19.62
N THR A 189 1.78 34.63 18.96
CA THR A 189 1.63 36.10 19.05
C THR A 189 0.33 36.62 18.45
N ARG A 190 -0.34 35.84 17.60
CA ARG A 190 -1.69 36.16 17.10
C ARG A 190 -2.79 35.92 18.13
N ILE A 191 -2.53 35.13 19.18
CA ILE A 191 -3.49 34.90 20.27
C ILE A 191 -3.47 36.08 21.24
N ALA A 192 -2.28 36.46 21.70
CA ALA A 192 -2.08 37.62 22.54
C ALA A 192 -0.68 38.23 22.30
N PRO A 193 -0.50 39.55 22.47
CA PRO A 193 0.80 40.22 22.35
C PRO A 193 1.85 39.64 23.32
N ASP A 194 1.46 39.36 24.56
CA ASP A 194 2.25 38.58 25.52
C ASP A 194 1.49 37.32 25.97
N VAL A 195 1.57 36.28 25.12
CA VAL A 195 0.93 34.98 25.39
C VAL A 195 1.50 34.31 26.65
N ALA A 196 2.76 34.56 26.99
CA ALA A 196 3.43 33.88 28.10
C ALA A 196 2.95 34.43 29.45
N GLU A 197 2.79 35.74 29.56
CA GLU A 197 2.20 36.37 30.73
C GLU A 197 0.71 36.01 30.89
N ALA A 198 -0.06 36.07 29.81
CA ALA A 198 -1.48 35.71 29.83
C ALA A 198 -1.70 34.25 30.28
N TRP A 199 -0.85 33.33 29.81
CA TRP A 199 -0.85 31.95 30.29
C TRP A 199 -0.48 31.84 31.79
N ARG A 200 0.58 32.52 32.25
CA ARG A 200 1.01 32.47 33.65
C ARG A 200 -0.04 33.00 34.63
N ARG A 201 -0.85 33.98 34.20
CA ARG A 201 -1.97 34.53 34.99
C ARG A 201 -3.22 33.63 34.99
N GLY A 202 -3.21 32.54 34.23
CA GLY A 202 -4.35 31.63 34.12
C GLY A 202 -5.53 32.22 33.36
N ASP A 203 -5.29 33.12 32.38
CA ASP A 203 -6.36 33.70 31.58
C ASP A 203 -7.08 32.61 30.77
N ASP A 204 -8.35 32.37 31.11
CA ASP A 204 -9.16 31.31 30.52
C ASP A 204 -9.30 31.46 29.00
N ALA A 205 -9.44 32.69 28.49
CA ALA A 205 -9.57 32.92 27.06
C ALA A 205 -8.28 32.51 26.31
N THR A 206 -7.12 32.83 26.87
CA THR A 206 -5.81 32.44 26.32
C THR A 206 -5.60 30.93 26.39
N VAL A 207 -5.94 30.30 27.52
CA VAL A 207 -5.82 28.84 27.71
C VAL A 207 -6.68 28.10 26.68
N ASP A 208 -7.92 28.54 26.46
CA ASP A 208 -8.81 27.97 25.44
C ASP A 208 -8.27 28.17 24.03
N ALA A 209 -7.78 29.36 23.71
CA ALA A 209 -7.23 29.67 22.40
C ALA A 209 -6.02 28.78 22.07
N LEU A 210 -5.14 28.54 23.06
CA LEU A 210 -3.97 27.66 22.95
C LEU A 210 -4.38 26.19 22.80
N ALA A 211 -5.29 25.68 23.63
CA ALA A 211 -5.79 24.32 23.52
C ALA A 211 -6.45 24.07 22.15
N ALA A 212 -7.28 25.02 21.69
CA ALA A 212 -7.90 24.97 20.38
C ALA A 212 -6.89 25.10 19.22
N LEU A 213 -5.76 25.79 19.43
CA LEU A 213 -4.67 25.86 18.45
C LEU A 213 -3.97 24.51 18.28
N GLU A 214 -3.75 23.77 19.37
CA GLU A 214 -3.16 22.42 19.30
C GLU A 214 -4.11 21.42 18.64
N LEU A 215 -5.41 21.46 18.98
CA LEU A 215 -6.42 20.63 18.31
C LEU A 215 -6.53 20.98 16.82
N ARG A 216 -6.47 22.26 16.45
CA ARG A 216 -6.43 22.72 15.05
C ARG A 216 -5.27 22.13 14.26
N ARG A 217 -4.08 22.05 14.86
CA ARG A 217 -2.88 21.48 14.20
C ARG A 217 -3.07 20.02 13.83
N LEU A 218 -3.79 19.26 14.65
CA LEU A 218 -4.13 17.86 14.40
C LEU A 218 -5.44 17.70 13.60
N GLY A 219 -6.04 18.81 13.15
CA GLY A 219 -7.30 18.80 12.42
C GLY A 219 -8.50 18.36 13.27
N LEU A 220 -8.41 18.44 14.59
CA LEU A 220 -9.48 18.04 15.52
C LEU A 220 -10.39 19.23 15.85
N ARG A 221 -11.67 18.92 16.12
CA ARG A 221 -12.62 19.88 16.71
C ARG A 221 -12.56 19.78 18.24
N ASP A 222 -12.82 20.91 18.89
CA ASP A 222 -12.95 20.95 20.35
C ASP A 222 -14.31 20.31 20.72
N PRO A 223 -14.36 19.27 21.56
CA PRO A 223 -15.62 18.66 21.99
C PRO A 223 -16.47 19.57 22.88
N ARG A 224 -15.90 20.64 23.46
CA ARG A 224 -16.57 21.54 24.41
C ARG A 224 -17.28 22.73 23.73
N ARG A 225 -17.23 22.81 22.40
CA ARG A 225 -17.97 23.77 21.57
C ARG A 225 -18.89 23.03 20.61
#